data_AF-A0A7W9AHC1-F1
#
_entry.id   AF-A0A7W9AHC1-F1
#
_cell.length_a   1.000
_cell.length_b   1.000
_cell.length_c   1.000
_cell.angle_alpha   90.00
_cell.angle_beta   90.00
_cell.angle_gamma   90.00
#
_symmetry.space_group_name_H-M   'P 1'
#
loop_
_entity.id
_entity.type
_entity.pdbx_description
1 polymer ?
#
loop_
_entity_poly.entity_id
_entity_poly.type
_entity_poly.pdbx_seq_one_letter_code
_entity_poly.pdbx_strand_id
1 'polypeptide(L)'
;MASAQAKGQAAQAAVNRDEANRSAMDAMERGNIEQQQHYRKVSATMGSQRAAMAANGLDISFGSAADLVGDTAMYGQEDAATIAQNTVREARGFEIEAANYSAQGKSAKLAAKGAIVKGVFDMGSSILGGATQYGKLKGSVGGSAQNFGDAYGAIGSRGPA
;
A
#
# COMPACT_ATOMS: atom_id res chain seq x y z
N MET A 1 -3.08 -25.03 10.89
CA MET A 1 -2.55 -23.76 11.44
C MET A 1 -2.45 -22.65 10.38
N ALA A 2 -1.99 -22.92 9.15
CA ALA A 2 -1.92 -21.92 8.08
C ALA A 2 -3.24 -21.20 7.72
N SER A 3 -4.38 -21.90 7.80
CA SER A 3 -5.71 -21.33 7.51
C SER A 3 -6.23 -20.37 8.59
N ALA A 4 -5.82 -20.54 9.85
CA ALA A 4 -6.20 -19.64 10.95
C ALA A 4 -5.39 -18.34 10.89
N GLN A 5 -4.09 -18.44 10.61
CA GLN A 5 -3.20 -17.30 10.42
C GLN A 5 -3.61 -16.44 9.22
N ALA A 6 -3.96 -17.05 8.09
CA ALA A 6 -4.46 -16.34 6.91
C ALA A 6 -5.81 -15.66 7.14
N LYS A 7 -6.71 -16.26 7.94
CA LYS A 7 -7.98 -15.63 8.33
C LYS A 7 -7.76 -14.41 9.24
N GLY A 8 -6.84 -14.51 10.20
CA GLY A 8 -6.46 -13.39 11.06
C GLY A 8 -5.89 -12.20 10.27
N GLN A 9 -4.98 -12.48 9.34
CA GLN A 9 -4.41 -11.45 8.45
C GLN A 9 -5.48 -10.80 7.55
N ALA A 10 -6.41 -11.58 7.01
CA ALA A 10 -7.50 -11.04 6.20
C ALA A 10 -8.48 -10.17 7.02
N ALA A 11 -8.75 -10.54 8.27
CA ALA A 11 -9.58 -9.74 9.17
C ALA A 11 -8.91 -8.42 9.54
N GLN A 12 -7.61 -8.44 9.84
CA GLN A 12 -6.85 -7.24 10.15
C GLN A 12 -6.74 -6.30 8.95
N ALA A 13 -6.51 -6.84 7.75
CA ALA A 13 -6.53 -6.06 6.52
C ALA A 13 -7.90 -5.41 6.25
N ALA A 14 -9.02 -6.08 6.61
CA ALA A 14 -10.34 -5.50 6.48
C ALA A 14 -10.55 -4.32 7.44
N VAL A 15 -10.13 -4.46 8.70
CA VAL A 15 -10.20 -3.37 9.70
C VAL A 15 -9.36 -2.17 9.24
N ASN A 16 -8.12 -2.40 8.80
CA ASN A 16 -7.24 -1.33 8.34
C ASN A 16 -7.80 -0.61 7.11
N ARG A 17 -8.45 -1.34 6.20
CA ARG A 17 -9.13 -0.76 5.03
C ARG A 17 -10.30 0.13 5.45
N ASP A 18 -11.12 -0.34 6.37
CA ASP A 18 -12.29 0.42 6.83
C ASP A 18 -11.86 1.69 7.59
N GLU A 19 -10.77 1.62 8.35
CA GLU A 19 -10.16 2.78 8.98
C GLU A 19 -9.63 3.79 7.95
N ALA A 20 -8.88 3.33 6.94
CA ALA A 20 -8.40 4.19 5.87
C ALA A 20 -9.56 4.88 5.12
N ASN A 21 -10.66 4.17 4.84
CA ASN A 21 -11.85 4.77 4.25
C ASN A 21 -12.48 5.85 5.15
N ARG A 22 -12.52 5.64 6.47
CA ARG A 22 -13.00 6.65 7.43
C ARG A 22 -12.09 7.87 7.43
N SER A 23 -10.78 7.67 7.43
CA SER A 23 -9.80 8.76 7.34
C SER A 23 -9.94 9.56 6.04
N ALA A 24 -10.24 8.90 4.91
CA ALA A 24 -10.54 9.58 3.66
C ALA A 24 -11.78 10.48 3.76
N MET A 25 -12.86 9.97 4.37
CA MET A 25 -14.10 10.73 4.57
C MET A 25 -13.89 11.90 5.53
N ASP A 26 -13.16 11.68 6.62
CA ASP A 26 -12.82 12.74 7.59
C ASP A 26 -11.96 13.83 6.96
N ALA A 27 -10.95 13.47 6.16
CA ALA A 27 -10.15 14.43 5.40
C ALA A 27 -11.01 15.30 4.47
N MET A 28 -11.95 14.69 3.75
CA MET A 28 -12.91 15.40 2.89
C MET A 28 -13.80 16.36 3.67
N GLU A 29 -14.32 15.92 4.83
CA GLU A 29 -15.17 16.75 5.69
C GLU A 29 -14.40 17.95 6.25
N ARG A 30 -13.19 17.72 6.79
CA ARG A 30 -12.31 18.79 7.28
C ARG A 30 -11.98 19.78 6.17
N GLY A 31 -11.66 19.30 4.98
CA GLY A 31 -11.39 20.16 3.81
C GLY A 31 -12.58 21.01 3.40
N ASN A 32 -13.80 20.45 3.43
CA ASN A 32 -15.03 21.20 3.17
C ASN A 32 -15.26 22.30 4.23
N ILE A 33 -15.06 21.97 5.51
CA ILE A 33 -15.16 22.93 6.61
C ILE A 33 -14.11 24.05 6.44
N GLU A 34 -12.87 23.71 6.10
CA GLU A 34 -11.78 24.65 5.86
C GLU A 34 -12.09 25.58 4.68
N GLN A 35 -12.60 25.03 3.58
CA GLN A 35 -13.02 25.82 2.42
C GLN A 35 -14.15 26.80 2.78
N GLN A 36 -15.15 26.36 3.57
CA GLN A 36 -16.21 27.25 4.05
C GLN A 36 -15.68 28.34 4.98
N GLN A 37 -14.76 28.02 5.88
CA GLN A 37 -14.11 29.00 6.74
C GLN A 37 -13.33 30.04 5.92
N HIS A 38 -12.63 29.57 4.88
CA HIS A 38 -11.89 30.43 3.96
C HIS A 38 -12.83 31.41 3.24
N TYR A 39 -13.93 30.93 2.65
CA TYR A 39 -14.91 31.81 2.01
C TYR A 39 -15.52 32.85 2.96
N ARG A 40 -15.79 32.48 4.22
CA ARG A 40 -16.24 33.44 5.24
C ARG A 40 -15.20 34.51 5.50
N LYS A 41 -13.92 34.13 5.61
CA LYS A 41 -12.81 35.06 5.81
C LYS A 41 -12.65 36.01 4.63
N VAL A 42 -12.68 35.51 3.39
CA VAL A 42 -12.62 36.32 2.16
C VAL A 42 -13.78 37.32 2.14
N SER A 43 -15.00 36.87 2.42
CA SER A 43 -16.19 37.73 2.45
C SER A 43 -16.08 38.84 3.50
N ALA A 44 -15.57 38.51 4.70
CA ALA A 44 -15.34 39.49 5.76
C ALA A 44 -14.27 40.53 5.36
N THR A 45 -13.18 40.10 4.73
CA THR A 45 -12.13 41.00 4.21
C THR A 45 -12.67 41.92 3.12
N MET A 46 -13.44 41.39 2.15
CA MET A 46 -14.07 42.22 1.12
C MET A 46 -15.06 43.22 1.74
N GLY A 47 -15.81 42.81 2.76
CA GLY A 47 -16.72 43.69 3.50
C GLY A 47 -15.98 44.83 4.23
N SER A 48 -14.86 44.53 4.90
CA SER A 48 -14.06 45.53 5.58
C SER A 48 -13.37 46.49 4.61
N GLN A 49 -12.86 45.98 3.48
CA GLN A 49 -12.32 46.81 2.39
C GLN A 49 -13.38 47.77 1.85
N ARG A 50 -14.60 47.28 1.55
CA ARG A 50 -15.72 48.12 1.11
C ARG A 50 -16.09 49.20 2.13
N ALA A 51 -16.19 48.84 3.41
CA ALA A 51 -16.49 49.80 4.48
C ALA A 51 -15.40 50.86 4.65
N ALA A 52 -14.12 50.47 4.56
CA ALA A 52 -13.00 51.39 4.62
C ALA A 52 -12.97 52.35 3.43
N MET A 53 -13.26 51.88 2.22
CA MET A 53 -13.34 52.73 1.02
C MET A 53 -14.49 53.73 1.14
N ALA A 54 -15.67 53.29 1.61
CA ALA A 54 -16.81 54.16 1.88
C ALA A 54 -16.48 55.23 2.94
N ALA A 55 -15.79 54.86 4.01
CA ALA A 55 -15.42 55.78 5.09
C ALA A 55 -14.39 56.84 4.68
N ASN A 56 -13.52 56.54 3.71
CA ASN A 56 -12.51 57.48 3.21
C ASN A 56 -13.03 58.38 2.07
N GLY A 57 -14.32 58.28 1.70
CA GLY A 57 -14.90 59.07 0.61
C GLY A 57 -14.29 58.76 -0.76
N LEU A 58 -13.59 57.63 -0.88
CA LEU A 58 -13.07 57.13 -2.16
C LEU A 58 -14.26 56.57 -2.94
N ASP A 59 -14.42 57.05 -4.18
CA ASP A 59 -15.45 56.52 -5.08
C ASP A 59 -15.16 55.04 -5.33
N ILE A 60 -16.01 54.18 -4.75
CA ILE A 60 -15.94 52.71 -4.87
C ILE A 60 -16.13 52.27 -6.33
N SER A 61 -16.55 53.20 -7.21
CA SER A 61 -16.86 52.95 -8.61
C SER A 61 -15.72 53.22 -9.59
N PHE A 62 -14.53 53.70 -9.16
CA PHE A 62 -13.41 54.00 -10.07
C PHE A 62 -12.10 53.26 -9.75
N GLY A 63 -11.65 52.44 -10.72
CA GLY A 63 -10.29 51.91 -10.85
C GLY A 63 -9.83 50.99 -9.71
N SER A 64 -8.98 51.48 -8.80
CA SER A 64 -8.21 50.62 -7.88
C SER A 64 -9.03 49.99 -6.74
N ALA A 65 -10.19 50.55 -6.41
CA ALA A 65 -11.06 50.07 -5.33
C ALA A 65 -11.85 48.81 -5.71
N ALA A 66 -12.41 48.81 -6.93
CA ALA A 66 -13.07 47.65 -7.50
C ALA A 66 -12.06 46.55 -7.87
N ASP A 67 -10.90 46.94 -8.41
CA ASP A 67 -9.82 46.00 -8.74
C ASP A 67 -9.31 45.26 -7.49
N LEU A 68 -9.10 45.95 -6.37
CA LEU A 68 -8.65 45.32 -5.11
C LEU A 68 -9.64 44.28 -4.56
N VAL A 69 -10.95 44.55 -4.66
CA VAL A 69 -12.00 43.61 -4.24
C VAL A 69 -12.08 42.43 -5.21
N GLY A 70 -11.87 42.69 -6.51
CA GLY A 70 -11.76 41.66 -7.55
C GLY A 70 -10.57 40.73 -7.33
N ASP A 71 -9.40 41.28 -7.05
CA ASP A 71 -8.18 40.55 -6.72
C ASP A 71 -8.37 39.71 -5.45
N THR A 72 -8.99 40.28 -4.41
CA THR A 72 -9.29 39.56 -3.16
C THR A 72 -10.23 38.37 -3.42
N ALA A 73 -11.22 38.53 -4.29
CA ALA A 73 -12.10 37.43 -4.69
C ALA A 73 -11.37 36.37 -5.52
N MET A 74 -10.48 36.79 -6.44
CA MET A 74 -9.67 35.89 -7.25
C MET A 74 -8.72 35.06 -6.39
N TYR A 75 -7.93 35.71 -5.51
CA TYR A 75 -7.06 35.02 -4.57
C TYR A 75 -7.85 34.10 -3.63
N GLY A 76 -9.03 34.53 -3.18
CA GLY A 76 -9.92 33.67 -2.39
C GLY A 76 -10.39 32.42 -3.13
N GLN A 77 -10.59 32.50 -4.44
CA GLN A 77 -10.93 31.33 -5.27
C GLN A 77 -9.72 30.41 -5.49
N GLU A 78 -8.54 30.99 -5.71
CA GLU A 78 -7.29 30.23 -5.88
C GLU A 78 -6.91 29.47 -4.60
N ASP A 79 -7.04 30.13 -3.44
CA ASP A 79 -6.82 29.52 -2.13
C ASP A 79 -7.85 28.41 -1.87
N ALA A 80 -9.12 28.64 -2.18
CA ALA A 80 -10.16 27.61 -2.08
C ALA A 80 -9.87 26.39 -2.97
N ALA A 81 -9.43 26.62 -4.21
CA ALA A 81 -9.02 25.55 -5.12
C ALA A 81 -7.80 24.79 -4.58
N THR A 82 -6.85 25.49 -3.96
CA THR A 82 -5.68 24.88 -3.31
C THR A 82 -6.08 24.01 -2.13
N ILE A 83 -7.00 24.48 -1.27
CA ILE A 83 -7.58 23.68 -0.17
C ILE A 83 -8.20 22.40 -0.75
N ALA A 84 -9.08 22.52 -1.75
CA ALA A 84 -9.72 21.38 -2.38
C ALA A 84 -8.70 20.38 -2.99
N GLN A 85 -7.66 20.87 -3.66
CA GLN A 85 -6.61 20.01 -4.24
C GLN A 85 -5.83 19.26 -3.16
N ASN A 86 -5.51 19.92 -2.04
CA ASN A 86 -4.82 19.30 -0.91
C ASN A 86 -5.71 18.25 -0.23
N THR A 87 -6.98 18.57 -0.02
CA THR A 87 -7.98 17.64 0.52
C THR A 87 -8.13 16.39 -0.36
N VAL A 88 -8.28 16.56 -1.67
CA VAL A 88 -8.39 15.43 -2.61
C VAL A 88 -7.12 14.59 -2.61
N ARG A 89 -5.94 15.22 -2.50
CA ARG A 89 -4.67 14.50 -2.41
C ARG A 89 -4.57 13.65 -1.14
N GLU A 90 -4.98 14.21 0.00
CA GLU A 90 -5.01 13.50 1.28
C GLU A 90 -5.98 12.32 1.24
N ALA A 91 -7.22 12.55 0.78
CA ALA A 91 -8.23 11.52 0.63
C ALA A 91 -7.77 10.39 -0.31
N ARG A 92 -7.17 10.73 -1.45
CA ARG A 92 -6.60 9.74 -2.38
C ARG A 92 -5.49 8.91 -1.72
N GLY A 93 -4.67 9.51 -0.85
CA GLY A 93 -3.64 8.77 -0.10
C GLY A 93 -4.26 7.65 0.73
N PHE A 94 -5.31 7.96 1.47
CA PHE A 94 -6.07 6.98 2.25
C PHE A 94 -6.79 5.93 1.39
N GLU A 95 -7.35 6.33 0.24
CA GLU A 95 -7.95 5.38 -0.70
C GLU A 95 -6.93 4.38 -1.27
N ILE A 96 -5.69 4.83 -1.54
CA ILE A 96 -4.60 3.95 -1.97
C ILE A 96 -4.22 2.97 -0.86
N GLU A 97 -4.15 3.43 0.40
CA GLU A 97 -3.93 2.55 1.55
C GLU A 97 -5.05 1.51 1.68
N ALA A 98 -6.31 1.92 1.56
CA ALA A 98 -7.46 1.02 1.54
C ALA A 98 -7.38 -0.02 0.42
N ALA A 99 -6.97 0.39 -0.78
CA ALA A 99 -6.75 -0.50 -1.92
C ALA A 99 -5.62 -1.52 -1.64
N ASN A 100 -4.53 -1.08 -1.02
CA ASN A 100 -3.42 -1.95 -0.61
C ASN A 100 -3.85 -2.99 0.43
N TYR A 101 -4.61 -2.60 1.45
CA TYR A 101 -5.14 -3.53 2.44
C TYR A 101 -6.12 -4.53 1.82
N SER A 102 -6.97 -4.08 0.88
CA SER A 102 -7.86 -4.96 0.10
C SER A 102 -7.07 -6.01 -0.69
N ALA A 103 -5.97 -5.63 -1.33
CA ALA A 103 -5.09 -6.54 -2.05
C ALA A 103 -4.41 -7.56 -1.11
N GLN A 104 -3.92 -7.12 0.06
CA GLN A 104 -3.34 -8.01 1.08
C GLN A 104 -4.35 -9.04 1.59
N GLY A 105 -5.59 -8.63 1.87
CA GLY A 105 -6.67 -9.55 2.31
C GLY A 105 -7.06 -10.56 1.24
N LYS A 106 -7.06 -10.18 -0.05
CA LYS A 106 -7.29 -11.11 -1.17
C LYS A 106 -6.12 -12.08 -1.35
N SER A 107 -4.88 -11.61 -1.23
CA SER A 107 -3.68 -12.44 -1.29
C SER A 107 -3.65 -13.46 -0.16
N ALA A 108 -4.01 -13.08 1.07
CA ALA A 108 -4.12 -14.01 2.20
C ALA A 108 -5.17 -15.12 1.95
N LYS A 109 -6.30 -14.80 1.31
CA LYS A 109 -7.31 -15.80 0.90
C LYS A 109 -6.78 -16.73 -0.21
N LEU A 110 -6.03 -16.20 -1.16
CA LEU A 110 -5.41 -16.99 -2.23
C LEU A 110 -4.28 -17.88 -1.71
N ALA A 111 -3.46 -17.39 -0.78
CA ALA A 111 -2.44 -18.18 -0.09
C ALA A 111 -3.06 -19.29 0.77
N ALA A 112 -4.20 -19.02 1.43
CA ALA A 112 -4.94 -20.05 2.15
C ALA A 112 -5.50 -21.14 1.21
N LYS A 113 -6.06 -20.75 0.05
CA LYS A 113 -6.54 -21.70 -0.95
C LYS A 113 -5.41 -22.44 -1.65
N GLY A 114 -4.31 -21.76 -1.99
CA GLY A 114 -3.12 -22.33 -2.60
C GLY A 114 -2.38 -23.28 -1.67
N ALA A 115 -2.34 -23.00 -0.36
CA ALA A 115 -1.78 -23.92 0.63
C ALA A 115 -2.63 -25.18 0.82
N ILE A 116 -3.96 -25.09 0.68
CA ILE A 116 -4.85 -26.26 0.70
C ILE A 116 -4.70 -27.06 -0.59
N VAL A 117 -4.71 -26.42 -1.75
CA VAL A 117 -4.56 -27.09 -3.06
C VAL A 117 -3.18 -27.73 -3.16
N LYS A 118 -2.12 -27.02 -2.79
CA LYS A 118 -0.75 -27.55 -2.72
C LYS A 118 -0.64 -28.67 -1.67
N GLY A 119 -1.24 -28.53 -0.49
CA GLY A 119 -1.25 -29.58 0.53
C GLY A 119 -1.97 -30.86 0.09
N VAL A 120 -3.09 -30.74 -0.63
CA VAL A 120 -3.82 -31.89 -1.20
C VAL A 120 -3.06 -32.50 -2.38
N PHE A 121 -2.44 -31.68 -3.23
CA PHE A 121 -1.65 -32.14 -4.37
C PHE A 121 -0.32 -32.79 -3.95
N ASP A 122 0.32 -32.29 -2.88
CA ASP A 122 1.51 -32.89 -2.26
C ASP A 122 1.15 -34.20 -1.54
N MET A 123 -0.04 -34.29 -0.92
CA MET A 123 -0.54 -35.54 -0.33
C MET A 123 -0.89 -36.58 -1.42
N GLY A 124 -1.55 -36.17 -2.51
CA GLY A 124 -1.84 -37.05 -3.66
C GLY A 124 -0.59 -37.49 -4.42
N SER A 125 0.41 -36.61 -4.56
CA SER A 125 1.70 -36.96 -5.19
C SER A 125 2.63 -37.72 -4.27
N SER A 126 2.49 -37.66 -2.94
CA SER A 126 3.22 -38.53 -2.02
C SER A 126 2.74 -39.98 -2.08
N ILE A 127 1.44 -40.20 -2.34
CA ILE A 127 0.87 -41.54 -2.57
C ILE A 127 1.29 -42.09 -3.95
N LEU A 128 1.44 -41.24 -4.96
CA LEU A 128 1.85 -41.66 -6.31
C LEU A 128 3.39 -41.67 -6.50
N GLY A 129 4.13 -40.85 -5.77
CA GLY A 129 5.59 -40.74 -5.78
C GLY A 129 6.31 -41.68 -4.80
N GLY A 130 5.57 -42.32 -3.89
CA GLY A 130 6.08 -43.39 -3.03
C GLY A 130 6.58 -44.61 -3.82
N ALA A 131 6.19 -44.78 -5.09
CA ALA A 131 6.66 -45.86 -5.94
C ALA A 131 8.01 -45.58 -6.63
N THR A 132 8.41 -44.33 -6.83
CA THR A 132 9.67 -43.97 -7.53
C THR A 132 10.88 -43.83 -6.60
N GLN A 133 10.67 -43.74 -5.28
CA GLN A 133 11.77 -43.59 -4.31
C GLN A 133 12.40 -44.93 -3.88
N TYR A 134 11.75 -46.08 -4.11
CA TYR A 134 12.34 -47.40 -3.85
C TYR A 134 13.42 -47.79 -4.88
N GLY A 135 13.32 -47.27 -6.12
CA GLY A 135 14.34 -47.51 -7.17
C GLY A 135 15.65 -46.75 -6.95
N LYS A 136 15.58 -45.52 -6.42
CA LYS A 136 16.78 -44.69 -6.19
C LYS A 136 17.56 -45.09 -4.94
N LEU A 137 16.92 -45.66 -3.93
CA LEU A 137 17.59 -46.23 -2.75
C LEU A 137 18.29 -47.56 -3.04
N LYS A 138 17.77 -48.40 -3.96
CA LYS A 138 18.47 -49.62 -4.39
C LYS A 138 19.59 -49.35 -5.40
N GLY A 139 19.49 -48.27 -6.18
CA GLY A 139 20.56 -47.81 -7.09
C GLY A 139 21.74 -47.13 -6.37
N SER A 140 21.52 -46.44 -5.25
CA SER A 140 22.60 -45.78 -4.49
C SER A 140 23.27 -46.69 -3.46
N VAL A 141 22.68 -47.84 -3.13
CA VAL A 141 23.25 -48.83 -2.19
C VAL A 141 24.00 -49.96 -2.92
N GLY A 142 23.80 -50.12 -4.24
CA GLY A 142 24.47 -51.15 -5.06
C GLY A 142 25.58 -50.66 -6.00
N GLY A 143 25.92 -49.37 -6.01
CA GLY A 143 26.70 -48.75 -7.10
C GLY A 143 27.94 -47.95 -6.70
N SER A 144 28.45 -48.05 -5.47
CA SER A 144 29.62 -47.28 -5.02
C SER A 144 30.66 -48.18 -4.33
N ALA A 145 31.22 -49.13 -5.08
CA ALA A 145 32.34 -49.97 -4.65
C ALA A 145 33.52 -49.96 -5.62
N GLN A 146 33.60 -48.97 -6.51
CA GLN A 146 34.74 -48.80 -7.42
C GLN A 146 35.06 -47.31 -7.48
N ASN A 147 36.33 -46.94 -7.29
CA ASN A 147 36.92 -45.58 -7.42
C ASN A 147 37.17 -44.75 -6.15
N PHE A 148 37.61 -45.34 -5.04
CA PHE A 148 38.31 -44.60 -3.98
C PHE A 148 39.49 -45.38 -3.37
N GLY A 149 40.35 -45.94 -4.24
CA GLY A 149 41.57 -46.67 -3.82
C GLY A 149 42.87 -46.29 -4.53
N ASP A 150 42.83 -45.51 -5.62
CA ASP A 150 44.00 -45.25 -6.48
C ASP A 150 44.77 -43.95 -6.18
N ALA A 151 44.65 -43.37 -4.98
CA ALA A 151 45.24 -42.05 -4.69
C ALA A 151 46.14 -41.95 -3.44
N TYR A 152 46.55 -43.06 -2.82
CA TYR A 152 47.57 -43.09 -1.76
C TYR A 152 48.36 -44.40 -1.79
N GLY A 153 49.23 -44.61 -2.78
CA GLY A 153 49.99 -45.86 -2.86
C GLY A 153 50.95 -46.00 -4.03
N ALA A 154 51.53 -44.89 -4.53
CA ALA A 154 52.71 -44.98 -5.39
C ALA A 154 53.92 -44.47 -4.61
N ILE A 155 55.01 -45.25 -4.68
CA ILE A 155 56.40 -44.92 -4.31
C ILE A 155 56.79 -45.32 -2.88
N GLY A 156 56.99 -46.62 -2.70
CA GLY A 156 57.61 -47.25 -1.53
C GLY A 156 58.13 -48.66 -1.86
N SER A 157 58.86 -48.79 -2.96
CA SER A 157 59.38 -50.06 -3.47
C SER A 157 60.67 -50.49 -2.73
N ARG A 158 60.60 -51.49 -1.84
CA ARG A 158 61.62 -52.56 -1.67
C ARG A 158 61.19 -53.57 -0.60
N GLY A 159 61.04 -54.84 -1.00
CA GLY A 159 60.53 -55.94 -0.17
C GLY A 159 61.53 -56.58 0.79
N PRO A 160 61.09 -57.60 1.56
CA PRO A 160 61.94 -58.39 2.44
C PRO A 160 62.54 -59.63 1.73
N ALA A 161 63.79 -59.94 2.11
CA ALA A 161 64.58 -61.18 1.93
C ALA A 161 64.76 -61.73 0.50
#